data_AF-A0A383EXL4-F1
#
_entry.id   AF-A0A383EXL4-F1
#
_cell.length_a   1.000
_cell.length_b   1.000
_cell.length_c   1.000
_cell.angle_alpha   90.00
_cell.angle_beta   90.00
_cell.angle_gamma   90.00
#
_symmetry.space_group_name_H-M   'P 1'
#
loop_
_entity.id
_entity.type
_entity.pdbx_description
1 polymer ?
#
loop_
_entity_poly.entity_id
_entity_poly.type
_entity_poly.pdbx_seq_one_letter_code
_entity_poly.pdbx_strand_id
1 'polypeptide(L)' 'VNKGKELYSGKAKSLYLTDDPERLIMEFRDDTSRFDGEKIEKLDRKGMVNNRFNA' A
#
# COMPACT_ATOMS: atom_id res chain seq x y z
N VAL A 1 -10.93 -2.42 13.38
CA VAL A 1 -10.99 -1.82 12.04
C VAL A 1 -10.82 -2.95 11.05
N ASN A 2 -11.85 -3.23 10.26
CA ASN A 2 -11.85 -4.32 9.29
C ASN A 2 -11.46 -3.79 7.91
N LYS A 3 -10.64 -4.54 7.16
CA LYS A 3 -10.26 -4.17 5.79
C LYS A 3 -11.44 -4.41 4.85
N GLY A 4 -12.00 -3.32 4.34
CA GLY A 4 -13.11 -3.32 3.40
C GLY A 4 -12.64 -3.29 1.94
N LYS A 5 -13.49 -2.75 1.06
CA LYS A 5 -13.24 -2.67 -0.37
C LYS A 5 -12.03 -1.76 -0.68
N GLU A 6 -11.23 -2.17 -1.66
CA GLU A 6 -10.17 -1.31 -2.20
C GLU A 6 -10.78 -0.07 -2.87
N LEU A 7 -10.29 1.10 -2.47
CA LEU A 7 -10.70 2.38 -3.03
C LEU A 7 -9.77 2.81 -4.16
N TYR A 8 -8.46 2.68 -3.95
CA TYR A 8 -7.44 3.11 -4.89
C TYR A 8 -6.12 2.37 -4.66
N SER A 9 -5.43 2.05 -5.74
CA SER A 9 -4.09 1.47 -5.72
C SER A 9 -3.11 2.37 -6.49
N GLY A 10 -2.14 2.94 -5.78
CA GLY A 10 -1.01 3.67 -6.36
C GLY A 10 0.20 2.77 -6.61
N LYS A 11 1.36 3.36 -6.97
CA LYS A 11 2.58 2.60 -7.32
C LYS A 11 3.14 1.74 -6.16
N ALA A 12 2.99 2.18 -4.91
CA ALA A 12 3.59 1.52 -3.75
C ALA A 12 2.61 1.29 -2.58
N LYS A 13 1.37 1.81 -2.67
CA LYS A 13 0.40 1.77 -1.58
C LYS A 13 -1.01 1.52 -2.12
N SER A 14 -1.80 0.78 -1.36
CA SER A 14 -3.23 0.60 -1.62
C SER A 14 -4.05 1.14 -0.45
N LEU A 15 -5.18 1.79 -0.75
CA LEU A 15 -6.12 2.33 0.23
C LEU A 15 -7.40 1.51 0.23
N TYR A 16 -7.86 1.17 1.42
CA TYR A 16 -9.05 0.37 1.65
C TYR A 16 -10.02 1.11 2.57
N LEU A 17 -11.31 1.01 2.25
CA LEU A 17 -12.37 1.42 3.15
C LEU A 17 -12.35 0.58 4.42
N THR A 18 -12.96 1.09 5.48
CA THR A 18 -13.16 0.37 6.72
C THR A 18 -14.63 0.39 7.13
N ASP A 19 -14.94 -0.30 8.23
CA ASP A 19 -16.24 -0.23 8.89
C ASP A 19 -16.55 1.15 9.50
N ASP A 20 -15.51 1.96 9.76
CA ASP A 20 -15.63 3.36 10.18
C ASP A 20 -15.44 4.28 8.96
N PRO A 21 -16.44 5.09 8.57
CA PRO A 21 -16.36 5.97 7.40
C PRO A 21 -15.31 7.08 7.54
N GLU A 22 -14.83 7.39 8.75
CA GLU A 22 -13.78 8.39 8.98
C GLU A 22 -12.37 7.80 8.94
N ARG A 23 -12.23 6.47 8.73
CA ARG A 23 -10.95 5.77 8.71
C ARG A 23 -10.71 5.01 7.41
N LEU A 24 -9.44 4.99 7.01
CA LEU A 24 -8.94 4.19 5.90
C LEU A 24 -7.82 3.28 6.38
N ILE A 25 -7.68 2.12 5.73
CA ILE A 25 -6.50 1.25 5.87
C ILE A 25 -5.58 1.51 4.68
N MET A 26 -4.31 1.85 4.98
CA MET A 26 -3.26 2.01 3.99
C MET A 26 -2.31 0.81 4.06
N GLU A 27 -2.18 0.09 2.96
CA GLU A 27 -1.27 -1.06 2.83
C GLU A 27 -0.05 -0.68 2.00
N PHE A 28 1.14 -0.87 2.57
CA PHE A 28 2.40 -0.73 1.83
C PHE A 28 2.68 -2.02 1.06
N ARG A 29 2.90 -1.89 -0.25
CA ARG A 29 3.17 -3.01 -1.14
C ARG A 29 4.67 -3.26 -1.29
N ASP A 30 4.98 -4.50 -1.66
CA ASP A 30 6.34 -4.93 -2.01
C ASP A 30 6.78 -4.43 -3.40
N ASP A 31 5.85 -3.87 -4.17
CA ASP A 31 6.14 -3.33 -5.49
C ASP A 31 7.12 -2.15 -5.39
N THR A 32 8.16 -2.19 -6.22
CA THR A 32 9.12 -1.12 -6.41
C THR A 32 9.09 -0.70 -7.87
N SER A 33 8.95 0.60 -8.10
CA SER A 33 8.99 1.19 -9.44
C SER A 33 10.28 1.99 -9.63
N ARG A 34 10.90 1.88 -10.80
CA ARG A 34 11.98 2.78 -11.26
C ARG A 34 11.61 3.38 -12.62
N PHE A 35 12.28 4.48 -12.98
CA PHE A 35 12.08 5.18 -14.25
C PHE A 35 10.61 5.56 -14.48
N ASP A 36 10.03 6.30 -13.52
CA ASP A 36 8.61 6.70 -13.50
C ASP A 36 7.57 5.55 -13.66
N GLY A 37 7.95 4.30 -13.39
CA GLY A 37 7.05 3.15 -13.48
C GLY A 37 7.19 2.34 -14.76
N GLU A 38 8.15 2.66 -15.64
CA GLU A 38 8.52 1.79 -16.76
C GLU A 38 9.00 0.43 -16.29
N LYS A 39 9.64 0.35 -15.11
CA LYS A 39 10.06 -0.91 -14.49
C LYS A 39 9.38 -1.10 -13.15
N ILE A 40 8.54 -2.13 -13.04
CA ILE A 40 7.91 -2.57 -11.80
C ILE A 40 8.47 -3.95 -11.44
N GLU A 41 9.06 -4.06 -10.26
CA GLU A 41 9.58 -5.31 -9.70
C GLU A 41 9.01 -5.50 -8.29
N LYS A 42 9.02 -6.73 -7.80
CA LYS A 42 8.69 -7.02 -6.40
C LYS A 42 9.97 -7.14 -5.60
N LEU A 43 10.08 -6.36 -4.54
CA LEU A 43 11.14 -6.50 -3.56
C LEU A 43 10.54 -7.09 -2.27
N ASP A 44 10.90 -8.33 -1.98
CA ASP A 44 10.35 -9.06 -0.84
C ASP A 44 10.45 -8.26 0.46
N ARG A 45 9.37 -8.23 1.23
CA ARG A 45 9.24 -7.55 2.53
C ARG A 45 9.37 -6.04 2.52
N LYS A 46 9.52 -5.38 1.36
CA LYS A 46 9.62 -3.92 1.26
C LYS A 46 8.40 -3.22 1.89
N GLY A 47 7.20 -3.72 1.64
CA GLY A 47 5.95 -3.20 2.18
C GLY A 47 5.94 -3.26 3.70
N MET A 48 6.29 -4.41 4.27
CA MET A 48 6.40 -4.60 5.72
C MET A 48 7.40 -3.63 6.36
N VAL A 49 8.60 -3.48 5.79
CA VAL A 49 9.64 -2.59 6.31
C VAL A 49 9.17 -1.13 6.25
N ASN A 50 8.60 -0.70 5.12
CA ASN A 50 8.07 0.67 4.99
C ASN A 50 6.93 0.94 5.97
N ASN A 51 6.06 -0.04 6.21
CA ASN A 51 4.98 0.09 7.19
C ASN A 51 5.55 0.28 8.60
N ARG A 52 6.55 -0.52 9.01
CA ARG A 52 7.20 -0.37 10.33
C ARG A 52 7.96 0.93 10.48
N PHE A 53 8.58 1.43 9.41
CA PHE A 53 9.35 2.67 9.45
C PHE A 53 8.47 3.93 9.52
N ASN A 54 7.30 3.91 8.87
CA ASN A 54 6.39 5.07 8.83
C ASN A 54 5.28 5.02 9.90
N ALA A 55 5.20 3.96 10.71
CA ALA A 55 4.19 3.78 11.74
C ALA A 55 4.35 4.77 12.91
#